data_AF-X1VD08-F1
#
_entry.id   AF-X1VD08-F1
#
_cell.length_a   1.000
_cell.length_b   1.000
_cell.length_c   1.000
_cell.angle_alpha   90.00
_cell.angle_beta   90.00
_cell.angle_gamma   90.00
#
_symmetry.space_group_name_H-M   'P 1'
#
loop_
_entity.id
_entity.type
_entity.pdbx_description
1 polymer ?
#
loop_
_entity_poly.entity_id
_entity_poly.type
_entity_poly.pdbx_seq_one_letter_code
_entity_poly.pdbx_strand_id
1 'polypeptide(L)'
;REIANGLELGESIDKLRKRVIGRLGPDYIKNRAEMIARSETIYASNAGAELGYMQSGVVEGKKWLTAVDERTCNLCLDMDGRTAILGSTFDIESLKEDYGWEFDYSKGEMPHPPLHPRCRCTIIPIVKMVTKKPPRRGHLSEMPKDKAIEQFIKDAKVKGKVFKYKEAEEIWKHVKAYSGGAYRDLRSYQMNPAKFIRSQGAEFVKVIKKIDNNLGEFFKYSAKYKKDGILYRGID
;
A
#
# COMPACT_ATOMS: atom_id res chain seq x y z
N ARG A 1 2.61 -28.60 19.22
CA ARG A 1 1.33 -27.90 19.47
C ARG A 1 1.41 -26.86 20.58
N GLU A 2 2.24 -27.06 21.62
CA GLU A 2 2.39 -26.06 22.71
C GLU A 2 2.75 -24.64 22.27
N ILE A 3 3.66 -24.49 21.30
CA ILE A 3 4.04 -23.16 20.80
C ILE A 3 2.88 -22.47 20.09
N ALA A 4 2.20 -23.17 19.19
CA ALA A 4 1.06 -22.63 18.45
C ALA A 4 -0.05 -22.13 19.40
N ASN A 5 -0.45 -22.96 20.38
CA ASN A 5 -1.45 -22.58 21.38
C ASN A 5 -1.02 -21.37 22.20
N GLY A 6 0.26 -21.30 22.60
CA GLY A 6 0.77 -20.16 23.36
C GLY A 6 0.83 -18.87 22.54
N LEU A 7 1.12 -18.97 21.23
CA LEU A 7 1.07 -17.84 20.30
C LEU A 7 -0.35 -17.31 20.13
N GLU A 8 -1.34 -18.20 19.97
CA GLU A 8 -2.76 -17.83 19.90
C GLU A 8 -3.24 -17.11 21.16
N LEU A 9 -2.71 -17.51 22.33
CA LEU A 9 -2.99 -16.88 23.63
C LEU A 9 -2.17 -15.59 23.87
N GLY A 10 -1.34 -15.16 22.92
CA GLY A 10 -0.51 -13.96 23.06
C GLY A 10 0.54 -14.06 24.17
N GLU A 11 1.03 -15.26 24.45
CA GLU A 11 1.97 -15.48 25.55
C GLU A 11 3.38 -14.97 25.25
N SER A 12 4.08 -14.52 26.30
CA SER A 12 5.48 -14.12 26.18
C SER A 12 6.42 -15.32 25.96
N ILE A 13 7.61 -15.05 25.43
CA ILE A 13 8.66 -16.07 25.22
C ILE A 13 8.98 -16.84 26.51
N ASP A 14 8.96 -16.18 27.68
CA ASP A 14 9.20 -16.86 28.96
C ASP A 14 8.12 -17.90 29.30
N LYS A 15 6.85 -17.63 28.97
CA LYS A 15 5.75 -18.58 29.15
C LYS A 15 5.85 -19.72 28.13
N LEU A 16 6.12 -19.39 26.87
CA LEU A 16 6.37 -20.39 25.81
C LEU A 16 7.53 -21.32 26.18
N ARG A 17 8.63 -20.78 26.72
CA ARG A 17 9.76 -21.58 27.24
C ARG A 17 9.30 -22.56 28.32
N LYS A 18 8.48 -22.12 29.28
CA LYS A 18 7.93 -22.99 30.34
C LYS A 18 7.06 -24.10 29.75
N ARG A 19 6.25 -23.82 28.72
CA ARG A 19 5.48 -24.84 28.00
C ARG A 19 6.39 -25.88 27.32
N VAL A 20 7.46 -25.43 26.67
CA VAL A 20 8.44 -26.33 26.04
C VAL A 20 9.06 -27.27 27.09
N ILE A 21 9.49 -26.73 28.24
CA ILE A 21 10.04 -27.54 29.34
C ILE A 21 8.99 -28.52 29.87
N GLY A 22 7.76 -28.04 30.12
CA GLY A 22 6.66 -28.88 30.60
C GLY A 22 6.34 -30.05 29.66
N ARG A 23 6.54 -29.87 28.35
CA ARG A 23 6.29 -30.90 27.34
C ARG A 23 7.47 -31.85 27.09
N LEU A 24 8.70 -31.34 27.08
CA LEU A 24 9.91 -32.10 26.73
C LEU A 24 10.62 -32.70 27.95
N GLY A 25 10.21 -32.33 29.16
CA GLY A 25 10.76 -32.83 30.41
C GLY A 25 11.79 -31.87 31.04
N PRO A 26 12.10 -32.07 32.33
CA PRO A 26 12.98 -31.20 33.10
C PRO A 26 14.45 -31.25 32.64
N ASP A 27 14.84 -32.32 31.95
CA ASP A 27 16.21 -32.49 31.40
C ASP A 27 16.51 -31.52 30.25
N TYR A 28 15.49 -30.88 29.69
CA TYR A 28 15.69 -29.83 28.70
C TYR A 28 16.15 -28.52 29.36
N ILE A 29 17.41 -28.17 29.10
CA ILE A 29 18.06 -26.96 29.61
C ILE A 29 17.25 -25.72 29.19
N LYS A 30 17.00 -24.81 30.14
CA LYS A 30 16.30 -23.53 29.96
C LYS A 30 16.69 -22.81 28.66
N ASN A 31 17.98 -22.79 28.32
CA ASN A 31 18.52 -22.15 27.12
C ASN A 31 18.05 -22.80 25.81
N ARG A 32 17.88 -24.13 25.77
CA ARG A 32 17.34 -24.85 24.60
C ARG A 32 15.85 -24.59 24.44
N ALA A 33 15.11 -24.65 25.55
CA ALA A 33 13.68 -24.35 25.53
C ALA A 33 13.40 -22.91 25.06
N GLU A 34 14.22 -21.95 25.46
CA GLU A 34 14.13 -20.57 25.00
C GLU A 34 14.48 -20.41 23.53
N MET A 35 15.54 -21.10 23.07
CA MET A 35 15.94 -21.12 21.67
C MET A 35 14.80 -21.65 20.78
N ILE A 36 14.15 -22.74 21.18
CA ILE A 36 12.99 -23.32 20.47
C ILE A 36 11.85 -22.31 20.45
N ALA A 37 11.44 -21.79 21.62
CA ALA A 37 10.34 -20.84 21.73
C ALA A 37 10.56 -19.63 20.80
N ARG A 38 11.76 -19.03 20.82
CA ARG A 38 12.08 -17.89 19.95
C ARG A 38 12.07 -18.23 18.47
N SER A 39 12.66 -19.36 18.09
CA SER A 39 12.81 -19.73 16.67
C SER A 39 11.44 -20.02 16.05
N GLU A 40 10.59 -20.76 16.76
CA GLU A 40 9.23 -21.07 16.33
C GLU A 40 8.34 -19.81 16.27
N THR A 41 8.45 -18.89 17.25
CA THR A 41 7.73 -17.61 17.21
C THR A 41 8.13 -16.77 15.99
N ILE A 42 9.43 -16.67 15.70
CA ILE A 42 9.93 -15.90 14.55
C ILE A 42 9.49 -16.54 13.24
N TYR A 43 9.53 -17.87 13.14
CA TYR A 43 9.06 -18.60 11.97
C TYR A 43 7.57 -18.31 11.71
N ALA A 44 6.74 -18.47 12.74
CA ALA A 44 5.30 -18.24 12.65
C ALA A 44 4.96 -16.78 12.30
N SER A 45 5.67 -15.81 12.89
CA SER A 45 5.48 -14.39 12.61
C SER A 45 5.79 -14.05 11.16
N ASN A 46 6.88 -14.59 10.60
CA ASN A 46 7.26 -14.33 9.21
C ASN A 46 6.35 -15.06 8.21
N ALA A 47 5.97 -16.30 8.50
CA ALA A 47 4.99 -17.04 7.71
C ALA A 47 3.64 -16.29 7.65
N GLY A 48 3.17 -15.79 8.80
CA GLY A 48 1.95 -14.99 8.88
C GLY A 48 2.05 -13.66 8.12
N ALA A 49 3.20 -12.99 8.20
CA ALA A 49 3.45 -11.78 7.42
C ALA A 49 3.39 -12.05 5.91
N GLU A 50 4.02 -13.14 5.43
CA GLU A 50 3.97 -13.53 4.03
C GLU A 50 2.56 -13.82 3.55
N LEU A 51 1.77 -14.58 4.32
CA LEU A 51 0.36 -14.83 4.01
C LEU A 51 -0.44 -13.52 3.94
N GLY A 52 -0.21 -12.60 4.88
CA GLY A 52 -0.82 -11.27 4.86
C GLY A 52 -0.44 -10.47 3.61
N TYR A 53 0.83 -10.54 3.18
CA TYR A 53 1.28 -9.92 1.94
C TYR A 53 0.58 -10.52 0.71
N MET A 54 0.48 -11.86 0.64
CA MET A 54 -0.22 -12.55 -0.45
C MET A 54 -1.70 -12.17 -0.52
N GLN A 55 -2.38 -12.14 0.63
CA GLN A 55 -3.80 -11.77 0.72
C GLN A 55 -4.04 -10.30 0.35
N SER A 56 -3.08 -9.41 0.59
CA SER A 56 -3.23 -7.98 0.34
C SER A 56 -3.39 -7.61 -1.15
N GLY A 57 -2.81 -8.41 -2.06
CA GLY A 57 -2.78 -8.13 -3.50
C GLY A 57 -1.91 -6.93 -3.96
N VAL A 58 -1.40 -6.13 -3.02
CA VAL A 58 -0.59 -4.91 -3.29
C VAL A 58 0.92 -5.13 -3.20
N VAL A 59 1.36 -6.29 -2.70
CA VAL A 59 2.77 -6.67 -2.59
C VAL A 59 3.19 -7.48 -3.83
N GLU A 60 4.37 -7.21 -4.38
CA GLU A 60 4.94 -7.96 -5.52
C GLU A 60 6.14 -8.83 -5.12
N GLY A 61 6.82 -8.46 -4.04
CA GLY A 61 7.98 -9.18 -3.55
C GLY A 61 8.17 -9.02 -2.05
N LYS A 62 9.19 -9.69 -1.55
CA LYS A 62 9.62 -9.60 -0.16
C LYS A 62 11.12 -9.34 -0.11
N LYS A 63 11.55 -8.56 0.87
CA LYS A 63 12.95 -8.27 1.16
C LYS A 63 13.30 -8.81 2.54
N TRP A 64 14.46 -9.44 2.65
CA TRP A 64 15.00 -9.90 3.92
C TRP A 64 15.57 -8.70 4.68
N LEU A 65 15.15 -8.50 5.93
CA LEU A 65 15.60 -7.43 6.79
C LEU A 65 16.26 -8.03 8.03
N THR A 66 17.52 -7.67 8.24
CA THR A 66 18.32 -8.09 9.38
C THR A 66 18.41 -6.96 10.40
N ALA A 67 18.30 -7.28 11.69
CA ALA A 67 18.66 -6.34 12.75
C ALA A 67 20.19 -6.21 12.78
N VAL A 68 20.75 -5.22 12.09
CA VAL A 68 22.20 -5.01 11.98
C VAL A 68 22.72 -4.36 13.26
N ASP A 69 23.37 -5.14 14.12
CA ASP A 69 24.08 -4.68 15.32
C ASP A 69 25.27 -5.60 15.64
N GLU A 70 25.95 -5.35 16.76
CA GLU A 70 27.13 -6.10 17.22
C GLU A 70 26.91 -7.62 17.39
N ARG A 71 25.66 -8.08 17.43
CA ARG A 71 25.28 -9.49 17.61
C ARG A 71 24.86 -10.16 16.30
N THR A 72 24.97 -9.47 15.18
CA THR A 72 24.62 -10.00 13.86
C THR A 72 25.70 -10.94 13.38
N CYS A 73 25.33 -12.17 13.04
CA CYS A 73 26.25 -13.12 12.42
C CYS A 73 26.38 -12.83 10.92
N ASN A 74 27.49 -13.27 10.32
CA ASN A 74 27.78 -13.02 8.90
C ASN A 74 26.69 -13.57 7.97
N LEU A 75 26.13 -14.74 8.29
CA LEU A 75 25.00 -15.32 7.53
C LEU A 75 23.78 -14.40 7.47
N CYS A 76 23.42 -13.76 8.59
CA CYS A 76 22.31 -12.80 8.60
C CYS A 76 22.67 -11.51 7.87
N LEU A 77 23.94 -11.10 7.93
CA LEU A 77 24.44 -9.92 7.23
C LEU A 77 24.38 -10.13 5.71
N ASP A 78 24.78 -11.31 5.22
CA ASP A 78 24.78 -11.65 3.79
C ASP A 78 23.38 -11.84 3.22
N MET A 79 22.42 -12.18 4.08
CA MET A 79 21.01 -12.18 3.71
C MET A 79 20.39 -10.78 3.71
N ASP A 80 20.99 -9.81 4.40
CA ASP A 80 20.37 -8.50 4.55
C ASP A 80 20.14 -7.85 3.18
N GLY A 81 18.89 -7.47 2.98
CA GLY A 81 18.43 -6.83 1.77
C GLY A 81 18.29 -7.69 0.52
N ARG A 82 18.54 -9.01 0.59
CA ARG A 82 18.14 -9.93 -0.48
C ARG A 82 16.64 -9.85 -0.73
N THR A 83 16.23 -10.07 -1.97
CA THR A 83 14.83 -10.00 -2.39
C THR A 83 14.39 -11.30 -3.02
N ALA A 84 13.10 -11.59 -2.88
CA ALA A 84 12.45 -12.74 -3.50
C ALA A 84 11.07 -12.31 -4.02
N ILE A 85 10.57 -13.03 -5.02
CA ILE A 85 9.18 -12.89 -5.47
C ILE A 85 8.27 -13.31 -4.32
N LEU A 86 7.12 -12.66 -4.18
CA LEU A 86 6.17 -13.02 -3.14
C LEU A 86 5.68 -14.46 -3.35
N GLY A 87 5.71 -15.30 -2.30
CA GLY A 87 5.39 -16.72 -2.39
C GLY A 87 6.52 -17.61 -2.93
N SER A 88 7.66 -17.05 -3.33
CA SER A 88 8.87 -17.82 -3.68
C SER A 88 9.83 -17.94 -2.50
N THR A 89 10.93 -18.64 -2.68
CA THR A 89 12.01 -18.74 -1.70
C THR A 89 13.11 -17.73 -1.98
N PHE A 90 13.92 -17.42 -0.96
CA PHE A 90 15.17 -16.71 -1.11
C PHE A 90 16.26 -17.68 -1.56
N ASP A 91 17.12 -17.22 -2.45
CA ASP A 91 18.33 -17.92 -2.84
C ASP A 91 19.35 -17.88 -1.68
N ILE A 92 19.72 -19.06 -1.22
CA ILE A 92 20.72 -19.31 -0.18
C ILE A 92 21.89 -20.18 -0.67
N GLU A 93 21.98 -20.47 -1.98
CA GLU A 93 23.05 -21.31 -2.53
C GLU A 93 24.43 -20.67 -2.31
N SER A 94 24.53 -19.36 -2.53
CA SER A 94 25.75 -18.59 -2.25
C SER A 94 26.25 -18.72 -0.80
N LEU A 95 25.36 -18.92 0.18
CA LEU A 95 25.78 -19.09 1.57
C LEU A 95 26.42 -20.45 1.85
N LYS A 96 26.10 -21.48 1.06
CA LYS A 96 26.67 -22.82 1.22
C LYS A 96 28.15 -22.82 0.86
N GLU A 97 28.50 -22.12 -0.20
CA GLU A 97 29.88 -22.01 -0.69
C GLU A 97 30.77 -21.22 0.27
N ASP A 98 30.28 -20.08 0.78
CA ASP A 98 31.07 -19.17 1.61
C ASP A 98 31.32 -19.67 3.04
N TYR A 99 30.40 -20.47 3.60
CA TYR A 99 30.46 -20.87 5.02
C TYR A 99 30.50 -22.38 5.25
N GLY A 100 30.51 -23.21 4.20
CA GLY A 100 30.54 -24.68 4.32
C GLY A 100 29.39 -25.25 5.14
N TRP A 101 28.24 -24.58 5.14
CA TRP A 101 27.15 -24.81 6.08
C TRP A 101 26.08 -25.75 5.50
N GLU A 102 26.12 -27.02 5.90
CA GLU A 102 25.13 -28.05 5.54
C GLU A 102 23.99 -28.08 6.57
N PHE A 103 22.92 -27.32 6.33
CA PHE A 103 21.62 -27.70 6.89
C PHE A 103 20.84 -28.48 5.83
N ASP A 104 20.07 -29.47 6.27
CA ASP A 104 19.12 -30.26 5.46
C ASP A 104 17.89 -29.42 5.08
N TYR A 105 18.13 -28.25 4.47
CA TYR A 105 17.15 -27.67 3.55
C TYR A 105 17.40 -28.38 2.23
N SER A 106 16.83 -29.58 2.09
CA SER A 106 17.01 -30.53 0.98
C SER A 106 16.88 -29.95 -0.45
N LYS A 107 16.58 -28.65 -0.61
CA LYS A 107 16.49 -27.92 -1.88
C LYS A 107 17.08 -26.51 -1.91
N GLY A 108 17.74 -26.01 -0.85
CA GLY A 108 18.22 -24.63 -0.84
C GLY A 108 17.09 -23.58 -0.83
N GLU A 109 15.91 -23.97 -0.36
CA GLU A 109 14.70 -23.15 -0.37
C GLU A 109 14.46 -22.56 1.03
N MET A 110 14.73 -21.26 1.19
CA MET A 110 14.41 -20.53 2.42
C MET A 110 13.25 -19.57 2.16
N PRO A 111 11.99 -19.89 2.54
CA PRO A 111 10.86 -19.00 2.26
C PRO A 111 10.97 -17.71 3.08
N HIS A 112 11.35 -17.78 4.35
CA HIS A 112 11.42 -16.63 5.23
C HIS A 112 12.26 -16.97 6.48
N PRO A 113 12.64 -15.98 7.31
CA PRO A 113 13.33 -16.22 8.57
C PRO A 113 12.55 -17.16 9.51
N PRO A 114 13.22 -17.82 10.46
CA PRO A 114 14.64 -17.71 10.81
C PRO A 114 15.57 -18.58 9.93
N LEU A 115 16.74 -18.05 9.57
CA LEU A 115 17.80 -18.83 8.91
C LEU A 115 18.50 -19.80 9.87
N HIS A 116 18.52 -19.48 11.16
CA HIS A 116 19.24 -20.25 12.17
C HIS A 116 18.68 -20.03 13.57
N PRO A 117 19.06 -20.85 14.57
CA PRO A 117 18.63 -20.64 15.94
C PRO A 117 19.03 -19.26 16.46
N ARG A 118 18.12 -18.59 17.16
CA ARG A 118 18.29 -17.20 17.66
C ARG A 118 18.44 -16.12 16.59
N CYS A 119 18.10 -16.41 15.33
CA CYS A 119 17.97 -15.39 14.29
C CYS A 119 17.02 -14.25 14.74
N ARG A 120 17.25 -13.04 14.22
CA ARG A 120 16.42 -11.85 14.50
C ARG A 120 15.97 -11.15 13.22
N CYS A 121 16.01 -11.87 12.11
CA CYS A 121 15.61 -11.34 10.81
C CYS A 121 14.09 -11.40 10.65
N THR A 122 13.59 -10.53 9.79
CA THR A 122 12.19 -10.49 9.37
C THR A 122 12.11 -10.27 7.86
N ILE A 123 10.99 -10.62 7.24
CA ILE A 123 10.67 -10.13 5.91
C ILE A 123 9.96 -8.77 6.00
N ILE A 124 10.16 -7.94 4.98
CA ILE A 124 9.39 -6.72 4.73
C ILE A 124 8.81 -6.74 3.31
N PRO A 125 7.65 -6.11 3.08
CA PRO A 125 6.98 -6.17 1.79
C PRO A 125 7.62 -5.20 0.79
N ILE A 126 7.79 -5.67 -0.44
CA ILE A 126 8.05 -4.82 -1.60
C ILE A 126 6.69 -4.56 -2.25
N VAL A 127 6.13 -3.38 -1.98
CA VAL A 127 4.84 -2.97 -2.55
C VAL A 127 4.99 -2.70 -4.04
N LYS A 128 3.98 -3.08 -4.82
CA LYS A 128 3.83 -2.66 -6.22
C LYS A 128 3.81 -1.15 -6.23
N MET A 129 4.97 -0.54 -6.49
CA MET A 129 4.95 0.88 -6.77
C MET A 129 4.19 1.03 -8.07
N VAL A 130 3.04 1.72 -8.01
CA VAL A 130 2.38 2.23 -9.22
C VAL A 130 3.26 3.38 -9.75
N THR A 131 4.50 3.06 -10.18
CA THR A 131 5.45 4.00 -10.79
C THR A 131 5.06 4.37 -12.20
N LYS A 132 4.06 3.69 -12.78
CA LYS A 132 3.27 4.34 -13.82
C LYS A 132 2.48 5.45 -13.14
N LYS A 133 3.14 6.60 -12.96
CA LYS A 133 2.50 7.91 -13.09
C LYS A 133 1.44 7.68 -14.17
N PRO A 134 0.13 7.72 -13.85
CA PRO A 134 -0.91 7.29 -14.78
C PRO A 134 -0.56 7.92 -16.12
N PRO A 135 -0.56 7.16 -17.24
CA PRO A 135 -0.04 7.64 -18.52
C PRO A 135 -0.52 9.07 -18.65
N ARG A 136 0.42 10.03 -18.76
CA ARG A 136 0.12 11.47 -18.85
C ARG A 136 -0.65 11.70 -20.15
N ARG A 137 -1.86 11.18 -20.27
CA ARG A 137 -2.88 11.74 -21.13
C ARG A 137 -3.15 13.06 -20.48
N GLY A 138 -2.70 14.13 -21.13
CA GLY A 138 -2.77 15.49 -20.62
C GLY A 138 -4.04 15.63 -19.82
N HIS A 139 -3.89 15.72 -18.50
CA HIS A 139 -5.00 16.11 -17.65
C HIS A 139 -5.47 17.42 -18.27
N LEU A 140 -6.77 17.61 -18.56
CA LEU A 140 -7.21 18.81 -19.25
C LEU A 140 -6.64 20.09 -18.57
N SER A 141 -6.38 20.00 -17.25
CA SER A 141 -5.78 21.05 -16.42
C SER A 141 -4.34 21.46 -16.78
N GLU A 142 -3.59 20.60 -17.48
CA GLU A 142 -2.21 20.79 -17.97
C GLU A 142 -2.16 20.98 -19.51
N MET A 143 -3.24 20.72 -20.23
CA MET A 143 -3.34 21.01 -21.66
C MET A 143 -3.41 22.53 -21.87
N PRO A 144 -2.86 23.06 -22.98
CA PRO A 144 -3.15 24.43 -23.39
C PRO A 144 -4.68 24.63 -23.39
N LYS A 145 -5.14 25.73 -22.79
CA LYS A 145 -6.56 26.05 -22.55
C LYS A 145 -7.44 25.70 -23.76
N ASP A 146 -7.00 26.08 -24.96
CA ASP A 146 -7.77 25.92 -26.19
C ASP A 146 -7.93 24.44 -26.58
N LYS A 147 -6.86 23.64 -26.45
CA LYS A 147 -6.91 22.19 -26.70
C LYS A 147 -7.82 21.47 -25.71
N ALA A 148 -7.86 21.93 -24.45
CA ALA A 148 -8.74 21.36 -23.44
C ALA A 148 -10.22 21.62 -23.77
N ILE A 149 -10.54 22.85 -24.16
CA ILE A 149 -11.89 23.27 -24.56
C ILE A 149 -12.34 22.50 -25.80
N GLU A 150 -11.50 22.42 -26.84
CA GLU A 150 -11.81 21.66 -28.05
C GLU A 150 -12.08 20.18 -27.77
N GLN A 151 -11.29 19.56 -26.88
CA GLN A 151 -11.49 18.17 -26.50
C GLN A 151 -12.82 17.97 -25.77
N PHE A 152 -13.16 18.88 -24.85
CA PHE A 152 -14.45 18.83 -24.15
C PHE A 152 -15.64 18.97 -25.12
N ILE A 153 -15.55 19.88 -26.10
CA ILE A 153 -16.60 20.04 -27.13
C ILE A 153 -16.74 18.75 -27.95
N LYS A 154 -15.62 18.10 -28.32
CA LYS A 154 -15.64 16.80 -29.02
C LYS A 154 -16.30 15.71 -28.17
N ASP A 155 -15.93 15.60 -26.90
CA ASP A 155 -16.48 14.59 -25.98
C ASP A 155 -17.99 14.82 -25.73
N ALA A 156 -18.40 16.07 -25.55
CA ALA A 156 -19.80 16.43 -25.39
C ALA A 156 -20.62 16.09 -26.64
N LYS A 157 -20.06 16.32 -27.83
CA LYS A 157 -20.71 15.97 -29.11
C LYS A 157 -20.95 14.47 -29.22
N VAL A 158 -20.01 13.64 -28.79
CA VAL A 158 -20.19 12.16 -28.72
C VAL A 158 -21.34 11.78 -27.78
N LYS A 159 -21.57 12.57 -26.72
CA LYS A 159 -22.66 12.37 -25.75
C LYS A 159 -23.95 13.14 -26.10
N GLY A 160 -24.07 13.66 -27.32
CA GLY A 160 -25.29 14.28 -27.84
C GLY A 160 -25.52 15.74 -27.40
N LYS A 161 -24.50 16.42 -26.85
CA LYS A 161 -24.59 17.85 -26.49
C LYS A 161 -23.57 18.66 -27.29
N VAL A 162 -24.03 19.70 -27.95
CA VAL A 162 -23.16 20.66 -28.66
C VAL A 162 -23.02 21.91 -27.80
N PHE A 163 -21.79 22.26 -27.45
CA PHE A 163 -21.45 23.51 -26.76
C PHE A 163 -20.82 24.50 -27.73
N LYS A 164 -21.15 25.78 -27.59
CA LYS A 164 -20.38 26.86 -28.25
C LYS A 164 -19.04 27.03 -27.53
N TYR A 165 -18.02 27.54 -28.23
CA TYR A 165 -16.70 27.75 -27.65
C TYR A 165 -16.74 28.61 -26.37
N LYS A 166 -17.48 29.73 -26.39
CA LYS A 166 -17.62 30.63 -25.23
C LYS A 166 -18.26 29.96 -24.01
N GLU A 167 -19.23 29.06 -24.23
CA GLU A 167 -19.89 28.32 -23.15
C GLU A 167 -18.92 27.29 -22.53
N ALA A 168 -18.22 26.55 -23.39
CA ALA A 168 -17.20 25.60 -22.96
C ALA A 168 -16.00 26.27 -22.26
N GLU A 169 -15.63 27.48 -22.70
CA GLU A 169 -14.59 28.30 -22.06
C GLU A 169 -15.01 28.75 -20.65
N GLU A 170 -16.27 29.12 -20.45
CA GLU A 170 -16.80 29.48 -19.13
C GLU A 170 -16.84 28.27 -18.19
N ILE A 171 -17.26 27.11 -18.69
CA ILE A 171 -17.20 25.84 -17.94
C ILE A 171 -15.75 25.54 -17.56
N TRP A 172 -14.81 25.69 -18.50
CA TRP A 172 -13.38 25.49 -18.26
C TRP A 172 -12.82 26.40 -17.16
N LYS A 173 -13.23 27.67 -17.15
CA LYS A 173 -12.87 28.64 -16.10
C LYS A 173 -13.31 28.16 -14.72
N HIS A 174 -14.52 27.62 -14.59
CA HIS A 174 -15.04 27.10 -13.32
C HIS A 174 -14.37 25.79 -12.89
N VAL A 175 -14.01 24.91 -13.83
CA VAL A 175 -13.17 23.73 -13.55
C VAL A 175 -11.82 24.14 -12.96
N LYS A 176 -11.17 25.14 -13.56
CA LYS A 176 -9.90 25.67 -13.03
C LYS A 176 -10.08 26.33 -11.67
N ALA A 177 -11.15 27.11 -11.47
CA ALA A 177 -11.47 27.71 -10.16
C ALA A 177 -11.67 26.66 -9.07
N TYR A 178 -12.37 25.56 -9.37
CA TYR A 178 -12.54 24.43 -8.44
C TYR A 178 -11.18 23.82 -8.05
N SER A 179 -10.33 23.52 -9.03
CA SER A 179 -8.98 22.99 -8.79
C SER A 179 -8.05 23.97 -8.07
N GLY A 180 -8.33 25.28 -8.17
CA GLY A 180 -7.54 26.36 -7.59
C GLY A 180 -7.97 26.78 -6.17
N GLY A 181 -8.93 26.09 -5.55
CA GLY A 181 -9.31 26.33 -4.14
C GLY A 181 -10.81 26.53 -3.89
N ALA A 182 -11.60 26.85 -4.93
CA ALA A 182 -13.05 27.04 -4.78
C ALA A 182 -13.81 25.76 -4.35
N TYR A 183 -13.14 24.60 -4.36
CA TYR A 183 -13.71 23.33 -3.90
C TYR A 183 -14.20 23.38 -2.44
N ARG A 184 -13.57 24.19 -1.57
CA ARG A 184 -13.94 24.26 -0.14
C ARG A 184 -15.32 24.85 0.06
N ASP A 185 -15.59 25.96 -0.61
CA ASP A 185 -16.87 26.67 -0.54
C ASP A 185 -17.96 25.89 -1.27
N LEU A 186 -17.62 25.33 -2.43
CA LEU A 186 -18.54 24.46 -3.17
C LEU A 186 -18.95 23.24 -2.34
N ARG A 187 -17.98 22.57 -1.68
CA ARG A 187 -18.27 21.43 -0.80
C ARG A 187 -19.14 21.85 0.39
N SER A 188 -18.87 23.00 1.00
CA SER A 188 -19.70 23.53 2.09
C SER A 188 -21.14 23.78 1.64
N TYR A 189 -21.32 24.35 0.44
CA TYR A 189 -22.62 24.55 -0.19
C TYR A 189 -23.33 23.22 -0.47
N GLN A 190 -22.65 22.25 -1.09
CA GLN A 190 -23.22 20.93 -1.41
C GLN A 190 -23.61 20.13 -0.14
N MET A 191 -22.83 20.24 0.94
CA MET A 191 -23.09 19.52 2.19
C MET A 191 -24.26 20.13 2.98
N ASN A 192 -24.39 21.45 3.01
CA ASN A 192 -25.49 22.13 3.70
C ASN A 192 -25.86 23.46 3.01
N PRO A 193 -26.69 23.41 1.94
CA PRO A 193 -27.03 24.59 1.16
C PRO A 193 -27.72 25.66 1.99
N ALA A 194 -28.64 25.27 2.88
CA ALA A 194 -29.41 26.20 3.70
C ALA A 194 -28.54 26.98 4.71
N LYS A 195 -27.52 26.32 5.30
CA LYS A 195 -26.55 27.01 6.17
C LYS A 195 -25.66 27.94 5.36
N PHE A 196 -25.14 27.45 4.22
CA PHE A 196 -24.25 28.24 3.36
C PHE A 196 -24.92 29.52 2.86
N ILE A 197 -26.13 29.42 2.31
CA ILE A 197 -26.90 30.56 1.78
C ILE A 197 -27.16 31.62 2.88
N ARG A 198 -27.44 31.20 4.11
CA ARG A 198 -27.66 32.12 5.23
C ARG A 198 -26.37 32.82 5.69
N SER A 199 -25.23 32.15 5.58
CA SER A 199 -23.93 32.65 6.04
C SER A 199 -23.16 33.50 5.03
N GLN A 200 -23.60 33.52 3.77
CA GLN A 200 -22.84 34.11 2.66
C GLN A 200 -23.65 35.16 1.91
N GLY A 201 -22.97 36.10 1.26
CA GLY A 201 -23.62 37.13 0.44
C GLY A 201 -24.35 36.54 -0.77
N ALA A 202 -25.49 37.13 -1.13
CA ALA A 202 -26.35 36.64 -2.22
C ALA A 202 -25.62 36.55 -3.57
N GLU A 203 -24.69 37.48 -3.86
CA GLU A 203 -23.88 37.46 -5.08
C GLU A 203 -22.89 36.29 -5.11
N PHE A 204 -22.22 36.03 -3.98
CA PHE A 204 -21.30 34.90 -3.87
C PHE A 204 -22.02 33.55 -4.00
N VAL A 205 -23.20 33.42 -3.40
CA VAL A 205 -24.05 32.24 -3.55
C VAL A 205 -24.42 32.01 -5.03
N LYS A 206 -24.73 33.07 -5.79
CA LYS A 206 -25.01 32.94 -7.23
C LYS A 206 -23.79 32.41 -7.99
N VAL A 207 -22.58 32.89 -7.66
CA VAL A 207 -21.33 32.41 -8.27
C VAL A 207 -21.11 30.93 -7.96
N ILE A 208 -21.26 30.51 -6.70
CA ILE A 208 -21.09 29.11 -6.29
C ILE A 208 -22.10 28.19 -6.98
N LYS A 209 -23.37 28.60 -7.07
CA LYS A 209 -24.40 27.86 -7.82
C LYS A 209 -24.04 27.71 -9.31
N LYS A 210 -23.49 28.76 -9.91
CA LYS A 210 -23.05 28.73 -11.32
C LYS A 210 -21.85 27.80 -11.50
N ILE A 211 -20.90 27.80 -10.57
CA ILE A 211 -19.76 26.87 -10.57
C ILE A 211 -20.25 25.42 -10.44
N ASP A 212 -21.18 25.15 -9.51
CA ASP A 212 -21.78 23.83 -9.28
C ASP A 212 -22.43 23.27 -10.56
N ASN A 213 -23.29 24.08 -11.19
CA ASN A 213 -23.96 23.70 -12.44
C ASN A 213 -22.96 23.40 -13.56
N ASN A 214 -21.98 24.27 -13.78
CA ASN A 214 -20.99 24.11 -14.84
C ASN A 214 -20.08 22.89 -14.60
N LEU A 215 -19.71 22.62 -13.34
CA LEU A 215 -18.99 21.39 -12.99
C LEU A 215 -19.83 20.16 -13.25
N GLY A 216 -21.14 20.20 -12.93
CA GLY A 216 -22.08 19.14 -13.25
C GLY A 216 -22.14 18.84 -14.76
N GLU A 217 -22.22 19.87 -15.61
CA GLU A 217 -22.15 19.70 -17.06
C GLU A 217 -20.80 19.12 -17.50
N PHE A 218 -19.70 19.62 -16.96
CA PHE A 218 -18.36 19.11 -17.27
C PHE A 218 -18.23 17.62 -16.94
N PHE A 219 -18.61 17.18 -15.75
CA PHE A 219 -18.54 15.76 -15.36
C PHE A 219 -19.49 14.88 -16.16
N LYS A 220 -20.68 15.39 -16.50
CA LYS A 220 -21.65 14.65 -17.31
C LYS A 220 -21.14 14.41 -18.73
N TYR A 221 -20.51 15.41 -19.35
CA TYR A 221 -20.14 15.40 -20.77
C TYR A 221 -18.67 15.12 -21.06
N SER A 222 -17.77 15.12 -20.07
CA SER A 222 -16.36 14.73 -20.24
C SER A 222 -16.18 13.22 -20.44
N ALA A 223 -15.10 12.80 -21.12
CA ALA A 223 -14.80 11.38 -21.29
C ALA A 223 -14.69 10.64 -19.94
N LYS A 224 -15.37 9.48 -19.83
CA LYS A 224 -15.18 8.56 -18.70
C LYS A 224 -13.83 7.86 -18.81
N TYR A 225 -13.27 7.44 -17.67
CA TYR A 225 -12.07 6.60 -17.66
C TYR A 225 -12.33 5.33 -18.47
N LYS A 226 -11.44 5.02 -19.41
CA LYS A 226 -11.56 3.87 -20.34
C LYS A 226 -11.29 2.51 -19.65
N LYS A 227 -10.78 2.52 -18.43
CA LYS A 227 -10.44 1.32 -17.66
C LYS A 227 -10.90 1.53 -16.23
N ASP A 228 -11.41 0.46 -15.62
CA ASP A 228 -11.58 0.40 -14.18
C ASP A 228 -10.21 0.57 -13.52
N GLY A 229 -10.15 1.43 -12.52
CA GLY A 229 -8.92 1.81 -11.86
C GLY A 229 -9.19 2.23 -10.42
N ILE A 230 -8.21 1.96 -9.56
CA ILE A 230 -8.25 2.38 -8.17
C ILE A 230 -7.85 3.86 -8.10
N LEU A 231 -8.70 4.68 -7.48
CA LEU A 231 -8.41 6.08 -7.19
C LEU A 231 -7.98 6.21 -5.74
N TYR A 232 -6.92 6.97 -5.50
CA TYR A 232 -6.41 7.27 -4.15
C TYR A 232 -6.75 8.71 -3.79
N ARG A 233 -7.20 8.93 -2.55
CA ARG A 233 -7.41 10.25 -1.97
C ARG A 233 -6.85 10.25 -0.55
N GLY A 234 -5.88 11.13 -0.27
CA GLY A 234 -5.48 11.42 1.10
C GLY A 234 -6.64 12.06 1.85
N ILE A 235 -7.03 11.45 2.96
CA ILE A 235 -8.00 12.01 3.91
C ILE A 235 -7.21 12.19 5.20
N ASP A 236 -7.13 13.44 5.67
CA ASP A 236 -6.64 13.79 7.00
C ASP A 236 -7.75 13.61 8.04
#